data_AF-A0A439LL67-F1
#
_entry.id   AF-A0A439LL67-F1
#
_cell.length_a   1.000
_cell.length_b   1.000
_cell.length_c   1.000
_cell.angle_alpha   90.00
_cell.angle_beta   90.00
_cell.angle_gamma   90.00
#
_symmetry.space_group_name_H-M   'P 1'
#
loop_
_entity.id
_entity.type
_entity.pdbx_description
1 polymer ?
#
loop_
_entity_poly.entity_id
_entity_poly.type
_entity_poly.pdbx_seq_one_letter_code
_entity_poly.pdbx_strand_id
1 'polypeptide(L)'
;MTILSVELNKLVILSTSSIVYICAGSRVTRGQTVTTELAPKILPVHMAVGNKHAERHYFPPYGFGFAGSVLSASLTHGVAEHCLMALFGDRGSVQPTVEEVARIYAFVAESQIREIGARLPMEDAQAVLFEAVVCGFSPDTGTTRTFY
;
A
#
# COMPACT_ATOMS: atom_id res chain seq x y z
N MET A 1 -9.96 15.99 18.76
CA MET A 1 -9.95 14.66 18.11
C MET A 1 -10.64 14.83 16.77
N THR A 2 -9.88 14.88 15.66
CA THR A 2 -10.46 15.01 14.32
C THR A 2 -10.50 13.61 13.73
N ILE A 3 -11.68 12.99 13.73
CA ILE A 3 -11.89 11.69 13.08
C ILE A 3 -12.11 11.95 11.60
N LEU A 4 -11.12 11.64 10.77
CA LEU A 4 -11.31 11.49 9.32
C LEU A 4 -11.61 10.02 9.08
N SER A 5 -12.89 9.67 9.00
CA SER A 5 -13.34 8.33 8.60
C SER A 5 -13.51 8.31 7.10
N VAL A 6 -12.67 7.55 6.40
CA VAL A 6 -12.89 7.21 4.99
C VAL A 6 -13.22 5.73 4.94
N GLU A 7 -14.40 5.40 4.40
CA GLU A 7 -14.88 4.04 4.26
C GLU A 7 -14.70 3.59 2.81
N LEU A 8 -13.53 3.02 2.49
CA LEU A 8 -13.30 2.34 1.20
C LEU A 8 -13.84 0.92 1.33
N ASN A 9 -15.12 0.72 1.01
CA ASN A 9 -15.81 -0.59 0.96
C ASN A 9 -15.22 -1.71 1.86
N LYS A 10 -15.19 -1.48 3.19
CA LYS A 10 -14.67 -2.34 4.30
C LYS A 10 -13.26 -2.03 4.83
N LEU A 11 -12.66 -0.90 4.45
CA LEU A 11 -11.48 -0.34 5.10
C LEU A 11 -11.90 0.85 5.98
N VAL A 12 -11.50 0.86 7.25
CA VAL A 12 -11.72 1.97 8.18
C VAL A 12 -10.37 2.51 8.60
N ILE A 13 -10.18 3.82 8.46
CA ILE A 13 -8.96 4.51 8.87
C ILE A 13 -9.31 5.56 9.91
N LEU A 14 -8.57 5.56 11.01
CA LEU A 14 -8.67 6.58 12.05
C LEU A 14 -7.29 7.17 12.27
N SER A 15 -7.15 8.47 12.06
CA SER A 15 -5.87 9.17 12.25
C SER A 15 -5.96 10.12 13.45
N THR A 16 -4.95 10.08 14.30
CA THR A 16 -4.67 11.07 15.35
C THR A 16 -3.43 11.86 14.96
N SER A 17 -2.97 12.81 15.79
CA SER A 17 -1.71 13.52 15.54
C SER A 17 -0.48 12.60 15.56
N SER A 18 -0.60 11.39 16.13
CA SER A 18 0.54 10.55 16.49
C SER A 18 0.40 9.09 16.08
N ILE A 19 -0.82 8.63 15.77
CA ILE A 19 -1.15 7.22 15.48
C ILE A 19 -2.17 7.16 14.35
N VAL A 20 -1.95 6.27 13.39
CA VAL A 20 -2.94 5.84 12.40
C VAL A 20 -3.39 4.42 12.72
N TYR A 21 -4.70 4.22 12.82
CA TYR A 21 -5.33 2.92 12.92
C TYR A 21 -5.91 2.57 11.54
N ILE A 22 -5.55 1.39 11.03
CA ILE A 22 -6.19 0.79 9.86
C ILE A 22 -6.93 -0.46 10.32
N CYS A 23 -8.17 -0.60 9.92
CA CYS A 23 -8.97 -1.81 10.12
C CYS A 23 -9.52 -2.27 8.76
N ALA A 24 -9.43 -3.57 8.48
CA ALA A 24 -9.89 -4.16 7.24
C ALA A 24 -10.59 -5.49 7.52
N GLY A 25 -11.70 -5.76 6.85
CA GLY A 25 -12.33 -7.08 6.90
C GLY A 25 -11.46 -8.14 6.19
N SER A 26 -11.24 -9.29 6.80
CA SER A 26 -10.34 -10.35 6.29
C SER A 26 -10.99 -11.32 5.29
N ARG A 27 -12.32 -11.28 5.12
CA ARG A 27 -13.05 -12.17 4.20
C ARG A 27 -12.73 -11.89 2.73
N VAL A 28 -12.55 -12.95 1.96
CA VAL A 28 -12.41 -12.95 0.50
C VAL A 28 -13.48 -13.85 -0.12
N THR A 29 -14.13 -13.34 -1.14
CA THR A 29 -15.23 -14.01 -1.85
C THR A 29 -14.96 -14.08 -3.33
N ARG A 30 -15.44 -15.13 -3.98
CA ARG A 30 -15.54 -15.24 -5.43
C ARG A 30 -17.00 -15.50 -5.79
N GLY A 31 -17.67 -14.48 -6.33
CA GLY A 31 -19.13 -14.51 -6.52
C GLY A 31 -19.85 -14.70 -5.18
N GLN A 32 -20.70 -15.72 -5.08
CA GLN A 32 -21.45 -16.05 -3.86
C GLN A 32 -20.66 -16.94 -2.88
N THR A 33 -19.46 -17.39 -3.25
CA THR A 33 -18.68 -18.32 -2.44
C THR A 33 -17.62 -17.59 -1.62
N VAL A 34 -17.54 -17.90 -0.33
CA VAL A 34 -16.42 -17.47 0.53
C VAL A 34 -15.22 -18.36 0.23
N THR A 35 -14.13 -17.75 -0.24
CA THR A 35 -12.87 -18.45 -0.51
C THR A 35 -12.06 -18.61 0.78
N THR A 36 -12.01 -17.56 1.60
CA THR A 36 -11.33 -17.57 2.90
C THR A 36 -11.88 -16.47 3.80
N GLU A 37 -11.83 -16.69 5.12
CA GLU A 37 -12.16 -15.69 6.14
C GLU A 37 -10.90 -14.95 6.66
N LEU A 38 -9.70 -15.38 6.25
CA LEU A 38 -8.43 -14.99 6.88
C LEU A 38 -7.41 -14.46 5.86
N ALA A 39 -7.81 -13.55 4.98
CA ALA A 39 -6.86 -12.88 4.10
C ALA A 39 -6.28 -11.62 4.75
N PRO A 40 -4.95 -11.43 4.73
CA PRO A 40 -4.35 -10.17 5.15
C PRO A 40 -4.67 -9.09 4.12
N LYS A 41 -5.28 -7.99 4.58
CA LYS A 41 -5.56 -6.80 3.76
C LYS A 41 -4.88 -5.53 4.28
N ILE A 42 -4.02 -5.71 5.27
CA ILE A 42 -3.15 -4.70 5.85
C ILE A 42 -1.76 -5.32 5.86
N LEU A 43 -0.81 -4.68 5.20
CA LEU A 43 0.53 -5.18 4.97
C LEU A 43 1.56 -4.11 5.36
N PRO A 44 2.67 -4.49 6.04
CA PRO A 44 3.76 -3.56 6.30
C PRO A 44 4.48 -3.23 4.98
N VAL A 45 4.89 -1.98 4.82
CA VAL A 45 5.68 -1.53 3.67
C VAL A 45 7.10 -1.32 4.15
N HIS A 46 7.97 -2.29 3.85
CA HIS A 46 9.39 -2.18 4.17
C HIS A 46 10.13 -1.34 3.14
N MET A 47 11.21 -0.69 3.59
CA MET A 47 12.06 0.10 2.72
C MET A 47 13.49 0.13 3.26
N ALA A 48 14.43 0.16 2.33
CA ALA A 48 15.84 0.24 2.64
C ALA A 48 16.60 0.98 1.54
N VAL A 49 17.51 1.87 1.93
CA VAL A 49 18.41 2.54 1.00
C VAL A 49 19.79 1.89 1.10
N GLY A 50 20.27 1.40 -0.04
CA GLY A 50 21.62 0.85 -0.19
C GLY A 50 22.64 1.94 -0.51
N ASN A 51 23.87 1.77 -0.02
CA ASN A 51 25.00 2.60 -0.41
C ASN A 51 25.93 1.89 -1.41
N LYS A 52 26.93 2.61 -1.94
CA LYS A 52 27.93 2.08 -2.89
C LYS A 52 28.80 0.93 -2.34
N HIS A 53 28.75 0.67 -1.04
CA HIS A 53 29.47 -0.42 -0.36
C HIS A 53 28.56 -1.62 -0.06
N ALA A 54 27.35 -1.66 -0.64
CA ALA A 54 26.33 -2.69 -0.43
C ALA A 54 25.78 -2.77 1.01
N GLU A 55 26.05 -1.76 1.86
CA GLU A 55 25.37 -1.65 3.16
C GLU A 55 23.95 -1.11 2.95
N ARG A 56 22.99 -1.64 3.72
CA ARG A 56 21.58 -1.27 3.68
C ARG A 56 21.19 -0.57 4.97
N HIS A 57 20.60 0.62 4.84
CA HIS A 57 19.94 1.29 5.95
C HIS A 57 18.43 1.07 5.85
N TYR A 58 17.86 0.44 6.88
CA TYR A 58 16.43 0.12 6.97
C TYR A 58 15.68 1.21 7.72
N PHE A 59 14.52 1.59 7.23
CA PHE A 59 13.66 2.58 7.88
C PHE A 59 12.46 1.92 8.56
N PRO A 60 11.81 2.60 9.53
CA PRO A 60 10.55 2.15 10.08
C PRO A 60 9.51 1.91 8.97
N PRO A 61 8.75 0.81 9.01
CA PRO A 61 7.82 0.47 7.95
C PRO A 61 6.63 1.43 7.92
N TYR A 62 6.08 1.64 6.73
CA TYR A 62 4.74 2.23 6.54
C TYR A 62 3.67 1.14 6.52
N GLY A 63 2.41 1.54 6.46
CA GLY A 63 1.26 0.65 6.32
C GLY A 63 0.63 0.77 4.94
N PHE A 64 0.26 -0.36 4.36
CA PHE A 64 -0.55 -0.46 3.16
C PHE A 64 -1.83 -1.23 3.47
N GLY A 65 -2.99 -0.65 3.19
CA GLY A 65 -4.28 -1.32 3.35
C GLY A 65 -5.07 -1.29 2.05
N PHE A 66 -5.94 -2.26 1.80
CA PHE A 66 -6.71 -2.30 0.55
C PHE A 66 -8.10 -2.94 0.67
N ALA A 67 -8.96 -2.62 -0.29
CA ALA A 67 -10.27 -3.23 -0.52
C ALA A 67 -10.45 -3.54 -2.02
N GLY A 68 -11.14 -4.63 -2.36
CA GLY A 68 -11.34 -5.06 -3.75
C GLY A 68 -10.48 -6.27 -4.13
N SER A 69 -9.88 -6.24 -5.33
CA SER A 69 -9.12 -7.35 -5.89
C SER A 69 -7.87 -7.68 -5.09
N VAL A 70 -7.93 -8.80 -4.36
CA VAL A 70 -6.81 -9.29 -3.54
C VAL A 70 -5.59 -9.60 -4.38
N LEU A 71 -5.77 -10.15 -5.58
CA LEU A 71 -4.68 -10.48 -6.48
C LEU A 71 -3.95 -9.22 -6.93
N SER A 72 -4.67 -8.25 -7.48
CA SER A 72 -4.08 -7.00 -7.95
C SER A 72 -3.40 -6.21 -6.83
N ALA A 73 -4.05 -6.10 -5.66
CA ALA A 73 -3.48 -5.39 -4.53
C ALA A 73 -2.21 -6.07 -4.00
N SER A 74 -2.19 -7.41 -3.93
CA SER A 74 -1.02 -8.17 -3.47
C SER A 74 0.15 -8.07 -4.46
N LEU A 75 -0.14 -8.13 -5.76
CA LEU A 75 0.88 -7.95 -6.81
C LEU A 75 1.43 -6.52 -6.81
N THR A 76 0.57 -5.52 -6.59
CA THR A 76 0.99 -4.12 -6.48
C THR A 76 1.90 -3.94 -5.28
N HIS A 77 1.48 -4.43 -4.12
CA HIS A 77 2.27 -4.39 -2.90
C HIS A 77 3.64 -5.04 -3.09
N GLY A 78 3.67 -6.26 -3.64
CA GLY A 78 4.91 -6.98 -3.90
C GLY A 78 5.87 -6.17 -4.78
N VAL A 79 5.41 -5.65 -5.93
CA VAL A 79 6.29 -4.88 -6.83
C VAL A 79 6.74 -3.57 -6.20
N ALA A 80 5.83 -2.81 -5.59
CA ALA A 80 6.16 -1.53 -4.96
C ALA A 80 7.15 -1.71 -3.79
N GLU A 81 6.95 -2.72 -2.95
CA GLU A 81 7.88 -3.06 -1.86
C GLU A 81 9.27 -3.43 -2.41
N HIS A 82 9.34 -4.23 -3.48
CA HIS A 82 10.62 -4.54 -4.12
C HIS A 82 11.33 -3.28 -4.63
N CYS A 83 10.59 -2.33 -5.22
CA CYS A 83 11.17 -1.04 -5.62
C CYS A 83 11.74 -0.26 -4.42
N LEU A 84 11.01 -0.22 -3.30
CA LEU A 84 11.41 0.48 -2.07
C LEU A 84 12.58 -0.19 -1.35
N MET A 85 12.73 -1.50 -1.49
CA MET A 85 13.85 -2.27 -0.96
C MET A 85 15.08 -2.22 -1.88
N ALA A 86 14.90 -1.80 -3.14
CA ALA A 86 15.95 -1.67 -4.13
C ALA A 86 16.48 -0.23 -4.30
N LEU A 87 16.14 0.69 -3.39
CA LEU A 87 16.63 2.08 -3.45
C LEU A 87 18.13 2.16 -3.21
N PHE A 88 18.79 3.13 -3.85
CA PHE A 88 20.20 3.45 -3.66
C PHE A 88 20.38 4.95 -3.48
N GLY A 89 21.32 5.35 -2.62
CA GLY A 89 21.58 6.74 -2.34
C GLY A 89 22.93 6.97 -1.65
N ASP A 90 23.30 8.25 -1.53
CA ASP A 90 24.53 8.67 -0.87
C ASP A 90 24.43 8.65 0.67
N ARG A 91 25.56 8.90 1.35
CA ARG A 91 25.58 9.06 2.82
C ARG A 91 24.61 10.17 3.23
N GLY A 92 23.72 9.87 4.18
CA GLY A 92 22.69 10.81 4.64
C GLY A 92 21.34 10.66 3.92
N SER A 93 21.14 9.56 3.18
CA SER A 93 19.84 9.23 2.58
C SER A 93 18.73 9.26 3.63
N VAL A 94 17.67 10.03 3.34
CA VAL A 94 16.52 10.24 4.21
C VAL A 94 15.43 9.23 3.85
N GLN A 95 14.61 8.86 4.83
CA GLN A 95 13.43 8.03 4.60
C GLN A 95 12.49 8.71 3.58
N PRO A 96 12.04 8.00 2.54
CA PRO A 96 11.01 8.52 1.64
C PRO A 96 9.75 8.94 2.40
N THR A 97 9.16 10.07 2.04
CA THR A 97 7.90 10.53 2.62
C THR A 97 6.76 9.55 2.31
N VAL A 98 5.69 9.59 3.12
CA VAL A 98 4.49 8.75 2.88
C VAL A 98 3.89 9.04 1.50
N GLU A 99 3.97 10.30 1.03
CA GLU A 99 3.49 10.71 -0.29
C GLU A 99 4.31 10.11 -1.43
N GLU A 100 5.65 10.10 -1.32
CA GLU A 100 6.52 9.46 -2.31
C GLU A 100 6.27 7.96 -2.40
N VAL A 101 6.07 7.31 -1.26
CA VAL A 101 5.68 5.90 -1.23
C VAL A 101 4.31 5.69 -1.88
N ALA A 102 3.32 6.52 -1.55
CA ALA A 102 1.99 6.45 -2.17
C ALA A 102 2.05 6.63 -3.70
N ARG A 103 2.89 7.55 -4.19
CA ARG A 103 3.12 7.74 -5.64
C ARG A 103 3.69 6.49 -6.32
N ILE A 104 4.62 5.79 -5.68
CA ILE A 104 5.16 4.52 -6.20
C ILE A 104 4.06 3.47 -6.26
N TYR A 105 3.25 3.33 -5.20
CA TYR A 105 2.14 2.40 -5.17
C TYR A 105 1.09 2.70 -6.25
N ALA A 106 0.71 3.97 -6.41
CA ALA A 106 -0.23 4.39 -7.45
C ALA A 106 0.30 4.08 -8.86
N PHE A 107 1.57 4.40 -9.12
CA PHE A 107 2.21 4.11 -10.41
C PHE A 107 2.23 2.61 -10.72
N VAL A 108 2.58 1.77 -9.74
CA VAL A 108 2.61 0.32 -9.90
C VAL A 108 1.18 -0.22 -10.10
N ALA A 109 0.22 0.24 -9.31
CA ALA A 109 -1.18 -0.16 -9.40
C ALA A 109 -1.77 0.15 -10.77
N GLU A 110 -1.61 1.38 -11.25
CA GLU A 110 -2.08 1.80 -12.58
C GLU A 110 -1.43 0.97 -13.69
N SER A 111 -0.12 0.76 -13.60
CA SER A 111 0.62 -0.03 -14.58
C SER A 111 0.12 -1.47 -14.63
N GLN A 112 -0.04 -2.12 -13.47
CA GLN A 112 -0.53 -3.50 -13.38
C GLN A 112 -1.98 -3.63 -13.82
N ILE A 113 -2.88 -2.74 -13.36
CA ILE A 113 -4.30 -2.77 -13.74
C ILE A 113 -4.44 -2.62 -15.25
N ARG A 114 -3.67 -1.71 -15.87
CA ARG A 114 -3.66 -1.53 -17.32
C ARG A 114 -3.16 -2.78 -18.04
N GLU A 115 -2.10 -3.40 -17.53
CA GLU A 115 -1.50 -4.59 -18.12
C GLU A 115 -2.40 -5.83 -18.03
N ILE A 116 -3.02 -6.06 -16.87
CA ILE A 116 -3.94 -7.19 -16.65
C ILE A 116 -5.27 -6.93 -17.36
N GLY A 117 -5.82 -5.72 -17.23
CA GLY A 117 -7.08 -5.33 -17.84
C GLY A 117 -7.07 -5.42 -19.37
N ALA A 118 -5.92 -5.17 -20.02
CA ALA A 118 -5.77 -5.34 -21.46
C ALA A 118 -5.87 -6.80 -21.95
N ARG A 119 -5.76 -7.78 -21.03
CA ARG A 119 -5.80 -9.22 -21.34
C ARG A 119 -7.08 -9.91 -20.89
N LEU A 120 -7.94 -9.20 -20.15
CA LEU A 120 -9.20 -9.74 -19.66
C LEU A 120 -10.35 -9.44 -20.62
N PRO A 121 -11.36 -10.33 -20.70
CA PRO A 121 -12.64 -9.99 -21.29
C PRO A 121 -13.22 -8.72 -20.66
N MET A 122 -13.91 -7.88 -21.43
CA MET A 122 -14.47 -6.61 -20.91
C MET A 122 -15.39 -6.81 -19.71
N GLU A 123 -16.11 -7.93 -19.65
CA GLU A 123 -16.98 -8.32 -18.55
C GLU A 123 -16.22 -8.55 -17.22
N ASP A 124 -14.94 -8.92 -17.29
CA ASP A 124 -14.08 -9.19 -16.14
C ASP A 124 -13.18 -8.01 -15.77
N ALA A 125 -13.20 -6.90 -16.53
CA ALA A 125 -12.31 -5.77 -16.32
C ALA A 125 -12.43 -5.13 -14.92
N GLN A 126 -13.59 -5.25 -14.27
CA GLN A 126 -13.80 -4.75 -12.91
C GLN A 126 -13.18 -5.67 -11.83
N ALA A 127 -12.93 -6.95 -12.14
CA ALA A 127 -12.44 -7.93 -11.16
C ALA A 127 -10.99 -7.67 -10.72
N VAL A 128 -10.26 -6.81 -11.43
CA VAL A 128 -8.88 -6.44 -11.12
C VAL A 128 -8.76 -5.14 -10.35
N LEU A 129 -9.85 -4.39 -10.17
CA LEU A 129 -9.81 -3.11 -9.49
C LEU A 129 -9.73 -3.30 -7.98
N PHE A 130 -9.02 -2.39 -7.33
CA PHE A 130 -8.93 -2.29 -5.88
C PHE A 130 -8.74 -0.82 -5.50
N GLU A 131 -9.15 -0.50 -4.28
CA GLU A 131 -8.86 0.76 -3.62
C GLU A 131 -7.81 0.49 -2.55
N ALA A 132 -6.94 1.45 -2.29
CA ALA A 132 -5.87 1.28 -1.34
C ALA A 132 -5.67 2.51 -0.46
N VAL A 133 -4.90 2.31 0.61
CA VAL A 133 -4.37 3.36 1.45
C VAL A 133 -2.89 3.10 1.69
N VAL A 134 -2.09 4.16 1.68
CA VAL A 134 -0.74 4.17 2.24
C VAL A 134 -0.71 5.14 3.42
N CYS A 135 -0.22 4.69 4.57
CA CYS A 135 -0.09 5.55 5.74
C CYS A 135 1.21 5.34 6.49
N GLY A 136 1.63 6.34 7.25
CA GLY A 136 2.82 6.23 8.08
C GLY A 136 3.17 7.53 8.76
N PHE A 137 4.29 7.52 9.46
CA PHE A 137 4.87 8.73 10.04
C PHE A 137 5.74 9.42 9.01
N SER A 138 5.41 10.67 8.65
CA SER A 138 6.15 11.40 7.63
C SER A 138 7.32 12.16 8.27
N PRO A 139 8.57 11.91 7.85
CA PRO A 139 9.76 12.48 8.50
C PRO A 139 9.88 14.00 8.31
N ASP A 140 9.31 14.54 7.24
CA ASP A 140 9.31 15.96 6.89
C ASP A 140 8.50 16.84 7.85
N THR A 141 7.42 16.30 8.40
CA THR A 141 6.45 17.04 9.23
C THR A 141 6.37 16.53 10.65
N GLY A 142 6.93 15.36 10.93
CA GLY A 142 6.80 14.73 12.24
C GLY A 142 5.35 14.35 12.57
N THR A 143 4.50 14.19 11.56
CA THR A 143 3.08 13.86 11.72
C THR A 143 2.73 12.61 10.94
N THR A 144 1.67 11.94 11.36
CA THR A 144 1.11 10.83 10.60
C THR A 144 0.35 11.32 9.38
N ARG A 145 0.59 10.67 8.23
CA ARG A 145 -0.08 10.97 6.96
C ARG A 145 -0.72 9.73 6.36
N THR A 146 -1.73 9.96 5.53
CA THR A 146 -2.53 8.94 4.87
C THR A 146 -2.84 9.41 3.46
N PHE A 147 -2.66 8.54 2.47
CA PHE A 147 -2.96 8.78 1.06
C PHE A 147 -3.83 7.64 0.54
N TYR A 148 -4.78 7.97 -0.34
CA TYR A 148 -5.78 7.07 -0.92
C TYR A 148 -5.56 6.97 -2.42
#